data_AF-A0A2T0V5F3-F1
#
_entry.id   AF-A0A2T0V5F3-F1
#
_cell.length_a   1.000
_cell.length_b   1.000
_cell.length_c   1.000
_cell.angle_alpha   90.00
_cell.angle_beta   90.00
_cell.angle_gamma   90.00
#
_symmetry.space_group_name_H-M   'P 1'
#
loop_
_entity.id
_entity.type
_entity.pdbx_description
1 polymer ?
#
loop_
_entity_poly.entity_id
_entity_poly.type
_entity_poly.pdbx_seq_one_letter_code
_entity_poly.pdbx_strand_id
1 'polypeptide(L)'
;MSIARFSPFELLLLKSRSQVDTAKLLLLAWVLAHRQQVSEGQRRRRLAQVSVHFRHGHELAPVMHIAQQRDLQAIQLAAEVLRRECSKEHGLGVMHQAIVVATDTGELSLANHYILRFLADLLGISPGTLNTLFQELTGRALTTPEDPSRDAYWRVHDADYYAEQAREAEAARQRAQEAQEKAEASQRQREEAERARAQAEREKAHHRQQRERSRHQERGSHRQNSQQGTSSTPPDRTTRALAVLGLMPGASKLEVRKAYRRMAQLHHPDRFYTESEHRIALASARFQRIKSAYDYLMHTYQ
;
A
#
# COMPACT_ATOMS: atom_id res chain seq x y z
N MET A 1 39.18 -12.58 -12.28
CA MET A 1 38.79 -12.17 -13.64
C MET A 1 37.50 -12.88 -13.98
N SER A 2 36.36 -12.18 -14.00
CA SER A 2 35.10 -12.75 -14.46
C SER A 2 35.20 -13.00 -15.96
N ILE A 3 35.24 -14.27 -16.37
CA ILE A 3 35.09 -14.65 -17.78
C ILE A 3 33.76 -14.05 -18.22
N ALA A 4 33.81 -13.03 -19.09
CA ALA A 4 32.61 -12.42 -19.67
C ALA A 4 31.87 -13.54 -20.40
N ARG A 5 30.79 -14.03 -19.78
CA ARG A 5 29.99 -15.11 -20.30
C ARG A 5 29.05 -14.46 -21.31
N PHE A 6 29.39 -14.59 -22.59
CA PHE A 6 28.58 -14.04 -23.69
C PHE A 6 27.10 -14.38 -23.51
N SER A 7 26.23 -13.42 -23.81
CA SER A 7 24.79 -13.64 -23.79
C SER A 7 24.38 -14.67 -24.85
N PRO A 8 23.22 -15.33 -24.69
CA PRO A 8 22.73 -16.28 -25.69
C PRO A 8 22.64 -15.68 -27.10
N PHE A 9 22.28 -14.39 -27.20
CA PHE A 9 22.19 -13.69 -28.47
C PHE A 9 23.56 -13.31 -29.05
N GLU A 10 24.52 -12.89 -28.22
CA GLU A 10 25.90 -12.65 -28.66
C GLU A 10 26.53 -13.91 -29.25
N LEU A 11 26.32 -15.07 -28.62
CA LEU A 11 26.77 -16.35 -29.14
C LEU A 11 26.12 -16.70 -30.49
N LEU A 12 24.85 -16.31 -30.70
CA LEU A 12 24.17 -16.49 -31.99
C LEU A 12 24.77 -15.59 -33.07
N LEU A 13 25.03 -14.32 -32.76
CA LEU A 13 25.67 -13.38 -33.68
C LEU A 13 27.07 -13.85 -34.09
N LEU A 14 27.87 -14.35 -33.14
CA LEU A 14 29.21 -14.88 -33.41
C LEU A 14 29.20 -16.13 -34.31
N LYS A 15 28.15 -16.96 -34.21
CA LYS A 15 27.97 -18.16 -35.05
C LYS A 15 27.26 -17.87 -36.38
N SER A 16 26.69 -16.68 -36.53
CA SER A 16 25.88 -16.32 -37.70
C SER A 16 26.75 -16.09 -38.94
N ARG A 17 26.18 -16.37 -40.12
CA ARG A 17 26.80 -16.00 -41.41
C ARG A 17 26.59 -14.54 -41.79
N SER A 18 25.62 -13.86 -41.16
CA SER A 18 25.27 -12.45 -41.35
C SER A 18 24.66 -11.93 -40.07
N GLN A 19 25.39 -11.05 -39.38
CA GLN A 19 24.93 -10.45 -38.12
C GLN A 19 23.68 -9.59 -38.34
N VAL A 20 23.63 -8.85 -39.46
CA VAL A 20 22.47 -8.06 -39.86
C VAL A 20 21.22 -8.90 -40.02
N ASP A 21 21.31 -10.04 -40.70
CA ASP A 21 20.14 -10.88 -40.94
C ASP A 21 19.67 -11.59 -39.67
N THR A 22 20.61 -12.00 -38.81
CA THR A 22 20.29 -12.53 -37.48
C THR A 22 19.63 -11.47 -36.59
N ALA A 23 20.09 -10.22 -36.64
CA ALA A 23 19.47 -9.09 -35.95
C ALA A 23 18.06 -8.78 -36.47
N LYS A 24 17.87 -8.73 -37.80
CA LYS A 24 16.54 -8.61 -38.42
C LYS A 24 15.61 -9.73 -37.96
N LEU A 25 16.09 -10.98 -37.93
CA LEU A 25 15.29 -12.12 -37.49
C LEU A 25 14.85 -11.99 -36.04
N LEU A 26 15.73 -11.51 -35.15
CA LEU A 26 15.34 -11.31 -33.76
C LEU A 26 14.24 -10.26 -33.64
N LEU A 27 14.36 -9.14 -34.35
CA LEU A 27 13.36 -8.07 -34.32
C LEU A 27 12.03 -8.51 -34.94
N LEU A 28 12.05 -9.28 -36.03
CA LEU A 28 10.83 -9.86 -36.64
C LEU A 28 10.21 -10.96 -35.75
N ALA A 29 11.04 -11.76 -35.07
CA ALA A 29 10.57 -12.71 -34.07
C ALA A 29 9.94 -12.01 -32.87
N TRP A 30 10.46 -10.84 -32.48
CA TRP A 30 9.87 -10.00 -31.44
C TRP A 30 8.48 -9.49 -31.84
N VAL A 31 8.32 -9.00 -33.08
CA VAL A 31 6.99 -8.64 -33.63
C VAL A 31 6.01 -9.84 -33.59
N LEU A 32 6.47 -11.04 -33.96
CA LEU A 32 5.65 -12.27 -33.91
C LEU A 32 5.27 -12.68 -32.48
N ALA A 33 6.17 -12.51 -31.51
CA ALA A 33 5.94 -12.86 -30.12
C ALA A 33 4.80 -12.02 -29.50
N HIS A 34 4.65 -10.78 -29.95
CA HIS A 34 3.62 -9.83 -29.47
C HIS A 34 2.31 -9.86 -30.25
N ARG A 35 2.13 -10.85 -31.14
CA ARG A 35 0.84 -11.09 -31.81
C ARG A 35 -0.15 -11.78 -30.88
N GLN A 36 -1.32 -11.18 -30.78
CA GLN A 36 -2.50 -11.76 -30.12
C GLN A 36 -3.03 -12.93 -30.95
N GLN A 37 -3.48 -14.00 -30.29
CA GLN A 37 -4.18 -15.15 -30.90
C GLN A 37 -3.39 -16.04 -31.89
N VAL A 38 -2.04 -16.03 -31.85
CA VAL A 38 -1.21 -16.92 -32.68
C VAL A 38 -0.53 -17.98 -31.82
N SER A 39 -0.72 -19.27 -32.17
CA SER A 39 -0.04 -20.38 -31.49
C SER A 39 1.48 -20.35 -31.71
N GLU A 40 2.24 -20.94 -30.79
CA GLU A 40 3.71 -20.97 -30.92
C GLU A 40 4.17 -21.66 -32.21
N GLY A 41 3.49 -22.75 -32.62
CA GLY A 41 3.78 -23.44 -33.87
C GLY A 41 3.59 -22.55 -35.11
N GLN A 42 2.54 -21.72 -35.13
CA GLN A 42 2.30 -20.75 -36.20
C GLN A 42 3.37 -19.66 -36.22
N ARG A 43 3.78 -19.14 -35.05
CA ARG A 43 4.87 -18.14 -34.96
C ARG A 43 6.18 -18.71 -35.52
N ARG A 44 6.56 -19.94 -35.16
CA ARG A 44 7.77 -20.61 -35.66
C ARG A 44 7.72 -20.83 -37.18
N ARG A 45 6.58 -21.28 -37.71
CA ARG A 45 6.38 -21.44 -39.17
C ARG A 45 6.48 -20.12 -39.91
N ARG A 46 5.89 -19.04 -39.37
CA ARG A 46 5.96 -17.71 -39.98
C ARG A 46 7.38 -17.15 -39.97
N LEU A 47 8.10 -17.29 -38.85
CA LEU A 47 9.51 -16.90 -38.78
C LEU A 47 10.36 -17.64 -39.83
N ALA A 48 10.12 -18.95 -40.01
CA ALA A 48 10.81 -19.75 -41.01
C ALA A 48 10.50 -19.32 -42.45
N GLN A 49 9.28 -18.86 -42.75
CA GLN A 49 8.93 -18.32 -44.07
C GLN A 49 9.67 -17.02 -44.38
N VAL A 50 9.78 -16.14 -43.39
CA VAL A 50 10.43 -14.83 -43.56
C VAL A 50 11.96 -14.98 -43.61
N SER A 51 12.52 -15.98 -42.92
CA SER A 51 13.96 -16.24 -42.90
C SER A 51 14.52 -16.87 -44.17
N VAL A 52 13.70 -17.28 -45.14
CA VAL A 52 14.15 -17.97 -46.36
C VAL A 52 15.21 -17.17 -47.13
N HIS A 53 15.08 -15.85 -47.14
CA HIS A 53 15.98 -14.96 -47.88
C HIS A 53 17.19 -14.49 -47.06
N PHE A 54 17.33 -14.95 -45.82
CA PHE A 54 18.28 -14.41 -44.86
C PHE A 54 19.50 -15.33 -44.70
N ARG A 55 20.70 -14.75 -44.66
CA ARG A 55 21.95 -15.52 -44.54
C ARG A 55 22.36 -15.70 -43.08
N HIS A 56 21.48 -16.26 -42.25
CA HIS A 56 21.71 -16.37 -40.80
C HIS A 56 22.54 -17.60 -40.39
N GLY A 57 22.34 -18.77 -41.02
CA GLY A 57 23.19 -19.96 -40.84
C GLY A 57 23.08 -20.71 -39.51
N HIS A 58 22.12 -20.36 -38.66
CA HIS A 58 21.81 -21.01 -37.38
C HIS A 58 20.34 -21.40 -37.27
N GLU A 59 19.98 -22.21 -36.27
CA GLU A 59 18.60 -22.58 -35.97
C GLU A 59 17.74 -21.38 -35.56
N LEU A 60 16.44 -21.43 -35.86
CA LEU A 60 15.48 -20.36 -35.54
C LEU A 60 14.89 -20.47 -34.13
N ALA A 61 14.93 -21.67 -33.53
CA ALA A 61 14.36 -21.90 -32.20
C ALA A 61 14.98 -21.02 -31.11
N PRO A 62 16.32 -20.84 -31.05
CA PRO A 62 16.95 -19.92 -30.09
C PRO A 62 16.49 -18.46 -30.27
N VAL A 63 16.36 -17.99 -31.52
CA VAL A 63 15.90 -16.62 -31.81
C VAL A 63 14.47 -16.41 -31.33
N MET A 64 13.58 -17.36 -31.61
CA MET A 64 12.20 -17.30 -31.14
C MET A 64 12.13 -17.33 -29.60
N HIS A 65 12.97 -18.13 -28.95
CA HIS A 65 13.01 -18.22 -27.49
C HIS A 65 13.43 -16.88 -26.85
N ILE A 66 14.48 -16.24 -27.37
CA ILE A 66 14.96 -14.93 -26.89
C ILE A 66 13.86 -13.86 -27.06
N ALA A 67 13.19 -13.86 -28.22
CA ALA A 67 12.08 -12.95 -28.50
C ALA A 67 10.89 -13.13 -27.53
N GLN A 68 10.54 -14.38 -27.20
CA GLN A 68 9.46 -14.69 -26.25
C GLN A 68 9.78 -14.25 -24.82
N GLN A 69 11.05 -14.38 -24.40
CA GLN A 69 11.52 -13.95 -23.09
C GLN A 69 11.57 -12.43 -22.92
N ARG A 70 11.41 -11.67 -24.02
CA ARG A 70 11.51 -10.20 -24.03
C ARG A 70 12.86 -9.72 -23.47
N ASP A 71 13.93 -10.42 -23.84
CA ASP A 71 15.28 -10.04 -23.45
C ASP A 71 15.64 -8.68 -24.09
N LEU A 72 15.54 -7.62 -23.28
CA LEU A 72 15.77 -6.25 -23.71
C LEU A 72 17.21 -6.02 -24.16
N GLN A 73 18.19 -6.71 -23.56
CA GLN A 73 19.60 -6.57 -23.95
C GLN A 73 19.83 -7.16 -25.34
N ALA A 74 19.24 -8.32 -25.62
CA ALA A 74 19.31 -8.93 -26.95
C ALA A 74 18.61 -8.08 -28.02
N ILE A 75 17.42 -7.54 -27.71
CA ILE A 75 16.68 -6.64 -28.62
C ILE A 75 17.47 -5.36 -28.88
N GLN A 76 18.06 -4.76 -27.84
CA GLN A 76 18.92 -3.59 -27.98
C GLN A 76 20.13 -3.88 -28.87
N LEU A 77 20.84 -4.98 -28.63
CA LEU A 77 21.99 -5.36 -29.44
C LEU A 77 21.61 -5.59 -30.91
N ALA A 78 20.47 -6.26 -31.16
CA ALA A 78 19.96 -6.42 -32.52
C ALA A 78 19.62 -5.08 -33.18
N ALA A 79 19.03 -4.15 -32.43
CA ALA A 79 18.74 -2.81 -32.94
C ALA A 79 20.03 -2.03 -33.26
N GLU A 80 21.06 -2.15 -32.43
CA GLU A 80 22.37 -1.52 -32.67
C GLU A 80 23.06 -2.08 -33.90
N VAL A 81 23.08 -3.40 -34.07
CA VAL A 81 23.62 -4.07 -35.27
C VAL A 81 22.85 -3.61 -36.50
N LEU A 82 21.51 -3.61 -36.44
CA LEU A 82 20.68 -3.17 -37.55
C LEU A 82 20.93 -1.70 -37.91
N ARG A 83 21.01 -0.81 -36.92
CA ARG A 83 21.26 0.63 -37.16
C ARG A 83 22.65 0.89 -37.75
N ARG A 84 23.65 0.11 -37.37
CA ARG A 84 25.05 0.30 -37.80
C ARG A 84 25.32 -0.25 -39.20
N GLU A 85 24.71 -1.37 -39.55
CA GLU A 85 25.06 -2.15 -40.74
C GLU A 85 23.97 -2.17 -41.81
N CYS A 86 22.74 -1.76 -41.51
CA CYS A 86 21.67 -1.63 -42.50
C CYS A 86 21.78 -0.29 -43.24
N SER A 87 21.89 -0.33 -44.58
CA SER A 87 21.82 0.89 -45.38
C SER A 87 20.38 1.43 -45.43
N LYS A 88 20.23 2.73 -45.65
CA LYS A 88 18.91 3.40 -45.75
C LYS A 88 18.02 2.79 -46.83
N GLU A 89 18.61 2.30 -47.92
CA GLU A 89 17.91 1.65 -49.04
C GLU A 89 17.24 0.34 -48.61
N HIS A 90 17.84 -0.41 -47.69
CA HIS A 90 17.28 -1.67 -47.19
C HIS A 90 16.29 -1.47 -46.04
N GLY A 91 16.26 -0.28 -45.41
CA GLY A 91 15.37 0.02 -44.29
C GLY A 91 13.89 -0.11 -44.66
N LEU A 92 13.48 0.37 -45.83
CA LEU A 92 12.10 0.22 -46.32
C LEU A 92 11.70 -1.25 -46.49
N GLY A 93 12.60 -2.10 -46.98
CA GLY A 93 12.36 -3.54 -47.11
C GLY A 93 12.18 -4.24 -45.77
N VAL A 94 12.99 -3.88 -44.76
CA VAL A 94 12.84 -4.39 -43.39
C VAL A 94 11.51 -3.94 -42.79
N MET A 95 11.13 -2.68 -42.99
CA MET A 95 9.86 -2.14 -42.51
C MET A 95 8.65 -2.83 -43.16
N HIS A 96 8.71 -3.06 -44.48
CA HIS A 96 7.69 -3.81 -45.21
C HIS A 96 7.51 -5.21 -44.61
N GLN A 97 8.60 -5.93 -44.36
CA GLN A 97 8.55 -7.25 -43.74
C GLN A 97 7.96 -7.20 -42.32
N ALA A 98 8.34 -6.19 -41.52
CA ALA A 98 7.82 -6.03 -40.17
C ALA A 98 6.31 -5.78 -40.15
N ILE A 99 5.78 -4.96 -41.07
CA ILE A 99 4.34 -4.72 -41.21
C ILE A 99 3.61 -6.00 -41.59
N VAL A 100 4.04 -6.67 -42.67
CA VAL A 100 3.43 -7.92 -43.13
C VAL A 100 3.34 -8.93 -41.99
N VAL A 101 4.48 -9.15 -41.31
CA VAL A 101 4.57 -10.06 -40.17
C VAL A 101 3.63 -9.68 -39.03
N ALA A 102 3.44 -8.38 -38.77
CA ALA A 102 2.56 -7.88 -37.73
C ALA A 102 1.07 -8.03 -38.08
N THR A 103 0.70 -7.99 -39.37
CA THR A 103 -0.70 -7.79 -39.82
C THR A 103 -1.35 -9.01 -40.50
N ASP A 104 -0.62 -10.09 -40.78
CA ASP A 104 -1.12 -11.17 -41.67
C ASP A 104 -2.50 -11.80 -41.35
N THR A 105 -3.05 -11.66 -40.14
CA THR A 105 -4.30 -12.36 -39.78
C THR A 105 -5.26 -11.56 -38.91
N GLY A 106 -5.15 -10.22 -38.82
CA GLY A 106 -6.10 -9.44 -38.02
C GLY A 106 -5.65 -8.03 -37.66
N GLU A 107 -6.32 -7.46 -36.66
CA GLU A 107 -6.00 -6.14 -36.13
C GLU A 107 -4.64 -6.14 -35.43
N LEU A 108 -3.95 -5.00 -35.55
CA LEU A 108 -2.63 -4.81 -35.01
C LEU A 108 -2.70 -4.75 -33.48
N SER A 109 -1.94 -5.58 -32.77
CA SER A 109 -1.88 -5.53 -31.31
C SER A 109 -1.31 -4.18 -30.84
N LEU A 110 -1.66 -3.77 -29.61
CA LEU A 110 -1.14 -2.53 -29.04
C LEU A 110 0.40 -2.53 -28.99
N ALA A 111 1.01 -3.65 -28.59
CA ALA A 111 2.45 -3.81 -28.60
C ALA A 111 3.04 -3.63 -30.01
N ASN A 112 2.42 -4.22 -31.04
CA ASN A 112 2.89 -4.09 -32.41
C ASN A 112 2.76 -2.66 -32.95
N HIS A 113 1.79 -1.86 -32.50
CA HIS A 113 1.73 -0.44 -32.85
C HIS A 113 2.98 0.32 -32.40
N TYR A 114 3.48 0.03 -31.20
CA TYR A 114 4.69 0.66 -30.66
C TYR A 114 5.96 0.06 -31.27
N ILE A 115 6.02 -1.26 -31.47
CA ILE A 115 7.17 -1.92 -32.08
C ILE A 115 7.39 -1.41 -33.51
N LEU A 116 6.34 -1.29 -34.34
CA LEU A 116 6.48 -0.80 -35.71
C LEU A 116 6.97 0.66 -35.77
N ARG A 117 6.50 1.52 -34.85
CA ARG A 117 6.98 2.91 -34.74
C ARG A 117 8.43 2.97 -34.29
N PHE A 118 8.80 2.18 -33.29
CA PHE A 118 10.18 2.05 -32.85
C PHE A 118 11.10 1.59 -33.98
N LEU A 119 10.68 0.59 -34.76
CA LEU A 119 11.45 0.12 -35.92
C LEU A 119 11.56 1.18 -37.02
N ALA A 120 10.50 1.95 -37.26
CA ALA A 120 10.56 3.07 -38.21
C ALA A 120 11.56 4.13 -37.77
N ASP A 121 11.53 4.54 -36.49
CA ASP A 121 12.50 5.48 -35.92
C ASP A 121 13.93 4.94 -36.00
N LEU A 122 14.12 3.66 -35.67
CA LEU A 122 15.41 2.96 -35.75
C LEU A 122 15.99 2.97 -37.17
N LEU A 123 15.13 2.81 -38.18
CA LEU A 123 15.49 2.77 -39.60
C LEU A 123 15.52 4.17 -40.25
N GLY A 124 15.19 5.23 -39.50
CA GLY A 124 15.14 6.60 -40.01
C GLY A 124 13.97 6.86 -40.98
N ILE A 125 12.88 6.10 -40.87
CA ILE A 125 11.68 6.24 -41.70
C ILE A 125 10.74 7.24 -41.04
N SER A 126 10.29 8.24 -41.80
CA SER A 126 9.37 9.24 -41.27
C SER A 126 7.99 8.64 -40.93
N PRO A 127 7.26 9.18 -39.93
CA PRO A 127 5.90 8.72 -39.62
C PRO A 127 4.94 8.79 -40.81
N GLY A 128 5.11 9.78 -41.71
CA GLY A 128 4.32 9.90 -42.93
C GLY A 128 4.56 8.72 -43.88
N THR A 129 5.85 8.40 -44.13
CA THR A 129 6.24 7.25 -44.97
C THR A 129 5.76 5.92 -44.37
N LEU A 130 5.87 5.77 -43.04
CA LEU A 130 5.35 4.60 -42.34
C LEU A 130 3.84 4.43 -42.54
N ASN A 131 3.07 5.52 -42.39
CA ASN A 131 1.63 5.49 -42.57
C ASN A 131 1.24 5.14 -44.02
N THR A 132 1.92 5.72 -45.01
CA THR A 132 1.70 5.39 -46.43
C THR A 132 1.98 3.91 -46.70
N LEU A 133 3.15 3.41 -46.28
CA LEU A 133 3.54 2.01 -46.44
C LEU A 133 2.55 1.06 -45.76
N PHE A 134 2.11 1.39 -44.54
CA PHE A 134 1.14 0.58 -43.81
C PHE A 134 -0.22 0.55 -44.52
N GLN A 135 -0.68 1.70 -45.04
CA GLN A 135 -1.93 1.80 -45.78
C GLN A 135 -1.88 1.04 -47.11
N GLU A 136 -0.76 1.12 -47.84
CA GLU A 136 -0.56 0.36 -49.07
C GLU A 136 -0.61 -1.15 -48.84
N LEU A 137 -0.03 -1.63 -47.74
CA LEU A 137 0.04 -3.07 -47.43
C LEU A 137 -1.23 -3.63 -46.80
N THR A 138 -1.95 -2.84 -46.00
CA THR A 138 -3.09 -3.32 -45.20
C THR A 138 -4.44 -2.80 -45.66
N GLY A 139 -4.44 -1.79 -46.55
CA GLY A 139 -5.63 -1.05 -46.96
C GLY A 139 -6.21 -0.12 -45.88
N ARG A 140 -5.60 -0.04 -44.69
CA ARG A 140 -6.07 0.77 -43.55
C ARG A 140 -4.99 1.74 -43.10
N ALA A 141 -5.39 2.92 -42.62
CA ALA A 141 -4.44 3.85 -42.01
C ALA A 141 -3.95 3.31 -40.65
N LEU A 142 -2.67 3.53 -40.35
CA LEU A 142 -2.10 3.21 -39.04
C LEU A 142 -2.62 4.23 -38.01
N THR A 143 -3.54 3.81 -37.14
CA THR A 143 -4.09 4.67 -36.09
C THR A 143 -3.06 4.95 -35.00
N THR A 144 -3.24 6.05 -34.27
CA THR A 144 -2.45 6.33 -33.08
C THR A 144 -2.77 5.30 -31.99
N PRO A 145 -1.76 4.63 -31.41
CA PRO A 145 -1.97 3.67 -30.34
C PRO A 145 -2.56 4.37 -29.13
N GLU A 146 -3.42 3.65 -28.43
CA GLU A 146 -3.89 4.07 -27.13
C GLU A 146 -2.74 4.06 -26.12
N ASP A 147 -2.81 4.93 -25.11
CA ASP A 147 -1.72 5.15 -24.16
C ASP A 147 -2.02 4.44 -22.82
N PRO A 148 -1.35 3.31 -22.50
CA PRO A 148 -1.58 2.55 -21.27
C PRO A 148 -1.15 3.30 -20.01
N SER A 149 -0.42 4.42 -20.12
CA SER A 149 -0.09 5.25 -18.96
C SER A 149 -1.27 6.11 -18.50
N ARG A 150 -2.32 6.24 -19.33
CA ARG A 150 -3.51 7.03 -19.01
C ARG A 150 -4.53 6.19 -18.28
N ASP A 151 -5.05 6.71 -17.17
CA ASP A 151 -6.17 6.12 -16.43
C ASP A 151 -7.39 5.83 -17.32
N ALA A 152 -7.64 6.67 -18.33
CA ALA A 152 -8.72 6.47 -19.29
C ALA A 152 -8.61 5.16 -20.08
N TYR A 153 -7.40 4.68 -20.37
CA TYR A 153 -7.19 3.40 -21.05
C TYR A 153 -7.71 2.23 -20.21
N TRP A 154 -7.34 2.21 -18.92
CA TRP A 154 -7.73 1.15 -18.00
C TRP A 154 -9.21 1.18 -17.67
N ARG A 155 -9.87 2.35 -17.63
CA ARG A 155 -11.33 2.40 -17.45
C ARG A 155 -12.11 1.69 -18.54
N VAL A 156 -11.59 1.68 -19.77
CA VAL A 156 -12.23 1.02 -20.92
C VAL A 156 -11.87 -0.46 -20.96
N HIS A 157 -10.61 -0.80 -20.65
CA HIS A 157 -10.09 -2.17 -20.77
C HIS A 157 -10.34 -3.03 -19.53
N ASP A 158 -10.53 -2.42 -18.37
CA ASP A 158 -10.72 -3.07 -17.07
C ASP A 158 -11.91 -2.45 -16.32
N ALA A 159 -13.06 -2.41 -17.01
CA ALA A 159 -14.28 -1.79 -16.47
C ALA A 159 -14.73 -2.44 -15.16
N ASP A 160 -14.47 -3.74 -14.98
CA ASP A 160 -14.84 -4.50 -13.80
C ASP A 160 -14.06 -4.03 -12.56
N TYR A 161 -12.75 -3.80 -12.68
CA TYR A 161 -11.92 -3.25 -11.59
C TYR A 161 -12.47 -1.92 -11.06
N TYR A 162 -12.80 -0.98 -11.97
CA TYR A 162 -13.35 0.32 -11.57
C TYR A 162 -14.77 0.22 -11.01
N ALA A 163 -15.57 -0.74 -11.50
CA ALA A 163 -16.90 -0.99 -10.95
C ALA A 163 -16.84 -1.54 -9.52
N GLU A 164 -15.91 -2.45 -9.23
CA GLU A 164 -15.65 -2.94 -7.87
C GLU A 164 -15.16 -1.82 -6.95
N GLN A 165 -14.19 -1.03 -7.41
CA GLN A 165 -13.66 0.09 -6.64
C GLN A 165 -14.74 1.13 -6.32
N ALA A 166 -15.65 1.40 -7.25
CA ALA A 166 -16.79 2.29 -7.03
C ALA A 166 -17.75 1.74 -5.96
N ARG A 167 -18.07 0.44 -6.01
CA ARG A 167 -18.93 -0.22 -5.00
C ARG A 167 -18.29 -0.19 -3.61
N GLU A 168 -16.99 -0.43 -3.53
CA GLU A 168 -16.26 -0.34 -2.25
C GLU A 168 -16.26 1.08 -1.70
N ALA A 169 -16.06 2.09 -2.55
CA ALA A 169 -16.12 3.50 -2.17
C ALA A 169 -17.53 3.90 -1.68
N GLU A 170 -18.57 3.43 -2.35
CA GLU A 170 -19.96 3.62 -1.91
C GLU A 170 -20.23 2.94 -0.57
N ALA A 171 -19.83 1.68 -0.41
CA ALA A 171 -19.96 0.95 0.85
C ALA A 171 -19.14 1.57 1.99
N ALA A 172 -17.98 2.17 1.69
CA ALA A 172 -17.19 2.91 2.66
C ALA A 172 -17.88 4.22 3.08
N ARG A 173 -18.48 4.95 2.12
CA ARG A 173 -19.27 6.17 2.40
C ARG A 173 -20.50 5.85 3.25
N GLN A 174 -21.23 4.79 2.92
CA GLN A 174 -22.38 4.33 3.71
C GLN A 174 -21.96 3.96 5.14
N ARG A 175 -20.88 3.19 5.29
CA ARG A 175 -20.34 2.84 6.62
C ARG A 175 -19.89 4.07 7.41
N ALA A 176 -19.29 5.05 6.75
CA ALA A 176 -18.90 6.30 7.40
C ALA A 176 -20.12 7.11 7.86
N GLN A 177 -21.17 7.19 7.04
CA GLN A 177 -22.44 7.84 7.40
C GLN A 177 -23.11 7.13 8.59
N GLU A 178 -23.27 5.81 8.54
CA GLU A 178 -23.83 5.05 9.66
C GLU A 178 -23.01 5.19 10.94
N ALA A 179 -21.68 5.21 10.84
CA ALA A 179 -20.81 5.41 11.99
C ALA A 179 -20.99 6.81 12.58
N GLN A 180 -21.14 7.83 11.74
CA GLN A 180 -21.41 9.19 12.16
C GLN A 180 -22.78 9.31 12.84
N GLU A 181 -23.82 8.71 12.26
CA GLU A 181 -25.17 8.67 12.87
C GLU A 181 -25.17 7.94 14.22
N LYS A 182 -24.50 6.78 14.32
CA LYS A 182 -24.35 6.04 15.57
C LYS A 182 -23.58 6.83 16.63
N ALA A 183 -22.54 7.56 16.22
CA ALA A 183 -21.77 8.43 17.10
C ALA A 183 -22.63 9.59 17.62
N GLU A 184 -23.38 10.26 16.74
CA GLU A 184 -24.31 11.33 17.11
C GLU A 184 -25.41 10.83 18.05
N ALA A 185 -26.02 9.68 17.75
CA ALA A 185 -27.04 9.07 18.61
C ALA A 185 -26.49 8.72 20.00
N SER A 186 -25.29 8.14 20.05
CA SER A 186 -24.60 7.82 21.30
C SER A 186 -24.28 9.08 22.12
N GLN A 187 -23.91 10.16 21.44
CA GLN A 187 -23.64 11.45 22.09
C GLN A 187 -24.92 12.06 22.67
N ARG A 188 -26.03 12.05 21.91
CA ARG A 188 -27.34 12.51 22.40
C ARG A 188 -27.80 11.72 23.63
N GLN A 189 -27.66 10.39 23.61
CA GLN A 189 -27.99 9.55 24.76
C GLN A 189 -27.13 9.85 26.00
N ARG A 190 -25.83 10.13 25.81
CA ARG A 190 -24.96 10.54 26.92
C ARG A 190 -25.39 11.88 27.49
N GLU A 191 -25.69 12.86 26.65
CA GLU A 191 -26.19 14.17 27.09
C GLU A 191 -27.53 14.06 27.83
N GLU A 192 -28.47 13.24 27.35
CA GLU A 192 -29.74 12.98 28.04
C GLU A 192 -29.53 12.27 29.39
N ALA A 193 -28.66 11.26 29.44
CA ALA A 193 -28.33 10.57 30.68
C ALA A 193 -27.65 11.49 31.70
N GLU A 194 -26.76 12.38 31.27
CA GLU A 194 -26.15 13.40 32.12
C GLU A 194 -27.20 14.40 32.65
N ARG A 195 -28.10 14.88 31.78
CA ARG A 195 -29.20 15.76 32.19
C ARG A 195 -30.12 15.09 33.22
N ALA A 196 -30.49 13.82 33.00
CA ALA A 196 -31.33 13.05 33.92
C ALA A 196 -30.64 12.83 35.28
N ARG A 197 -29.33 12.51 35.27
CA ARG A 197 -28.53 12.40 36.50
C ARG A 197 -28.47 13.72 37.27
N ALA A 198 -28.22 14.83 36.57
CA ALA A 198 -28.19 16.15 37.18
C ALA A 198 -29.55 16.56 37.80
N GLN A 199 -30.67 16.21 37.15
CA GLN A 199 -32.01 16.41 37.72
C GLN A 199 -32.23 15.58 38.98
N ALA A 200 -31.91 14.28 38.94
CA ALA A 200 -32.05 13.38 40.09
C ALA A 200 -31.16 13.81 41.29
N GLU A 201 -29.95 14.32 41.04
CA GLU A 201 -29.10 14.89 42.08
C GLU A 201 -29.70 16.15 42.71
N ARG A 202 -30.27 17.05 41.90
CA ARG A 202 -30.96 18.25 42.39
C ARG A 202 -32.17 17.90 43.26
N GLU A 203 -32.98 16.92 42.85
CA GLU A 203 -34.12 16.44 43.63
C GLU A 203 -33.68 15.83 44.96
N LYS A 204 -32.65 14.97 44.95
CA LYS A 204 -32.08 14.40 46.17
C LYS A 204 -31.53 15.47 47.11
N ALA A 205 -30.83 16.47 46.57
CA ALA A 205 -30.32 17.59 47.35
C ALA A 205 -31.44 18.40 48.00
N HIS A 206 -32.51 18.71 47.24
CA HIS A 206 -33.69 19.40 47.76
C HIS A 206 -34.36 18.59 48.88
N HIS A 207 -34.56 17.28 48.67
CA HIS A 207 -35.20 16.44 49.67
C HIS A 207 -34.36 16.25 50.93
N ARG A 208 -33.03 16.19 50.78
CA ARG A 208 -32.08 16.20 51.90
C ARG A 208 -32.16 17.50 52.70
N GLN A 209 -32.21 18.65 52.03
CA GLN A 209 -32.30 19.96 52.67
C GLN A 209 -33.63 20.12 53.44
N GLN A 210 -34.72 19.58 52.90
CA GLN A 210 -36.01 19.50 53.58
C GLN A 210 -35.94 18.64 54.85
N ARG A 211 -35.35 17.43 54.75
CA ARG A 211 -35.13 16.54 55.90
C ARG A 211 -34.25 17.15 56.98
N GLU A 212 -33.19 17.86 56.59
CA GLU A 212 -32.31 18.57 57.54
C GLU A 212 -33.04 19.72 58.24
N ARG A 213 -33.91 20.46 57.55
CA ARG A 213 -34.81 21.46 58.18
C ARG A 213 -35.76 20.83 59.19
N SER A 214 -36.41 19.71 58.86
CA SER A 214 -37.29 18.99 59.79
C SER A 214 -36.54 18.49 61.02
N ARG A 215 -35.32 17.94 60.84
CA ARG A 215 -34.46 17.49 61.95
C ARG A 215 -33.97 18.64 62.82
N HIS A 216 -33.77 19.84 62.27
CA HIS A 216 -33.38 21.02 63.04
C HIS A 216 -34.52 21.56 63.92
N GLN A 217 -35.78 21.37 63.53
CA GLN A 217 -36.93 21.69 64.39
C GLN A 217 -37.10 20.69 65.54
N GLU A 218 -36.76 19.42 65.36
CA GLU A 218 -36.86 18.40 66.43
C GLU A 218 -35.69 18.39 67.42
N ARG A 219 -34.52 18.97 67.07
CA ARG A 219 -33.30 18.94 67.90
C ARG A 219 -33.15 20.10 68.91
N GLY A 220 -34.21 20.85 69.18
CA GLY A 220 -34.24 21.91 70.21
C GLY A 220 -34.24 21.43 71.67
N SER A 221 -34.40 20.12 71.94
CA SER A 221 -34.45 19.57 73.29
C SER A 221 -33.70 18.25 73.38
N HIS A 222 -32.38 18.32 73.62
CA HIS A 222 -31.58 17.41 74.46
C HIS A 222 -30.10 17.57 74.09
N ARG A 223 -29.36 18.17 75.01
CA ARG A 223 -27.91 18.34 75.00
C ARG A 223 -27.37 17.61 76.24
N GLN A 224 -26.16 17.05 76.12
CA GLN A 224 -25.31 16.39 77.16
C GLN A 224 -25.57 14.88 77.32
N ASN A 225 -24.61 13.96 77.44
CA ASN A 225 -23.14 13.98 77.58
C ASN A 225 -22.56 12.54 77.36
N SER A 226 -21.23 12.41 77.38
CA SER A 226 -20.33 11.23 77.30
C SER A 226 -19.82 10.94 75.87
N GLN A 227 -18.55 11.18 75.47
CA GLN A 227 -17.23 10.70 75.98
C GLN A 227 -17.24 9.17 76.22
N GLN A 228 -16.40 8.32 75.64
CA GLN A 228 -14.97 8.47 75.30
C GLN A 228 -14.50 7.21 74.52
N GLY A 229 -13.40 7.34 73.75
CA GLY A 229 -12.55 6.22 73.27
C GLY A 229 -12.89 5.69 71.87
N THR A 230 -11.98 5.50 70.92
CA THR A 230 -10.51 5.51 70.93
C THR A 230 -10.02 6.03 69.58
N SER A 231 -9.20 7.07 69.59
CA SER A 231 -8.60 7.66 68.40
C SER A 231 -7.36 6.87 67.98
N SER A 232 -7.52 5.94 67.03
CA SER A 232 -6.39 5.48 66.22
C SER A 232 -6.22 6.47 65.07
N THR A 233 -5.18 7.31 65.18
CA THR A 233 -4.81 8.30 64.17
C THR A 233 -4.72 7.61 62.81
N PRO A 234 -5.56 7.97 61.81
CA PRO A 234 -5.41 7.41 60.47
C PRO A 234 -4.03 7.81 59.96
N PRO A 235 -3.24 6.87 59.39
CA PRO A 235 -1.88 7.18 58.96
C PRO A 235 -1.91 8.37 58.03
N ASP A 236 -1.04 9.34 58.32
CA ASP A 236 -0.88 10.59 57.58
C ASP A 236 -0.96 10.33 56.08
N ARG A 237 -1.68 11.20 55.35
CA ARG A 237 -1.96 11.01 53.91
C ARG A 237 -0.66 10.84 53.12
N THR A 238 0.42 11.46 53.60
CA THR A 238 1.81 11.32 53.15
C THR A 238 2.34 9.90 53.37
N THR A 239 2.16 9.33 54.56
CA THR A 239 2.55 7.94 54.89
C THR A 239 1.83 6.92 54.01
N ARG A 240 0.54 7.14 53.71
CA ARG A 240 -0.21 6.28 52.78
C ARG A 240 0.32 6.36 51.36
N ALA A 241 0.66 7.56 50.89
CA ALA A 241 1.24 7.75 49.56
C ALA A 241 2.66 7.13 49.44
N LEU A 242 3.48 7.24 50.50
CA LEU A 242 4.80 6.58 50.56
C LEU A 242 4.67 5.06 50.55
N ALA A 243 3.69 4.51 51.29
CA ALA A 243 3.42 3.07 51.30
C ALA A 243 2.99 2.53 49.93
N VAL A 244 2.23 3.30 49.14
CA VAL A 244 1.84 2.92 47.76
C VAL A 244 3.07 2.82 46.83
N LEU A 245 4.12 3.60 47.09
CA LEU A 245 5.40 3.53 46.37
C LEU A 245 6.40 2.55 47.01
N GLY A 246 6.03 1.88 48.11
CA GLY A 246 6.90 0.95 48.85
C GLY A 246 8.05 1.64 49.60
N LEU A 247 7.88 2.90 49.98
CA LEU A 247 8.88 3.71 50.66
C LEU A 247 8.55 3.89 52.14
N MET A 248 9.59 3.97 52.97
CA MET A 248 9.47 4.26 54.39
C MET A 248 9.15 5.75 54.63
N PRO A 249 8.48 6.10 55.75
CA PRO A 249 8.30 7.50 56.17
C PRO A 249 9.66 8.22 56.25
N GLY A 250 9.76 9.41 55.68
CA GLY A 250 11.01 10.19 55.65
C GLY A 250 11.87 10.02 54.39
N ALA A 251 11.41 9.27 53.38
CA ALA A 251 12.10 9.15 52.10
C ALA A 251 12.31 10.51 51.41
N SER A 252 13.46 10.69 50.79
CA SER A 252 13.81 11.91 50.06
C SER A 252 13.11 12.00 48.70
N LYS A 253 13.00 13.22 48.15
CA LYS A 253 12.40 13.47 46.82
C LYS A 253 13.06 12.64 45.71
N LEU A 254 14.36 12.39 45.81
CA LEU A 254 15.11 11.56 44.86
C LEU A 254 14.70 10.08 44.94
N GLU A 255 14.45 9.57 46.15
CA GLU A 255 13.97 8.20 46.38
C GLU A 255 12.54 8.01 45.89
N VAL A 256 11.66 8.99 46.10
CA VAL A 256 10.29 9.01 45.56
C VAL A 256 10.31 8.93 44.02
N ARG A 257 11.16 9.71 43.34
CA ARG A 257 11.32 9.65 41.87
C ARG A 257 11.90 8.32 41.39
N LYS A 258 12.82 7.72 42.15
CA LYS A 258 13.42 6.42 41.81
C LYS A 258 12.41 5.28 41.97
N ALA A 259 11.63 5.28 43.05
CA ALA A 259 10.58 4.31 43.30
C ALA A 259 9.44 4.42 42.28
N TYR A 260 9.00 5.63 41.94
CA TYR A 260 7.99 5.86 40.90
C TYR A 260 8.42 5.28 39.55
N ARG A 261 9.66 5.55 39.09
CA ARG A 261 10.15 4.99 37.82
C ARG A 261 10.17 3.47 37.82
N ARG A 262 10.58 2.83 38.92
CA ARG A 262 10.58 1.37 39.05
C ARG A 262 9.17 0.79 38.99
N MET A 263 8.24 1.38 39.75
CA MET A 263 6.84 0.92 39.83
C MET A 263 6.08 1.19 38.53
N ALA A 264 6.36 2.30 37.85
CA ALA A 264 5.79 2.63 36.55
C ALA A 264 6.22 1.62 35.47
N GLN A 265 7.50 1.21 35.45
CA GLN A 265 7.98 0.18 34.51
C GLN A 265 7.42 -1.23 34.80
N LEU A 266 7.09 -1.52 36.06
CA LEU A 266 6.51 -2.81 36.47
C LEU A 266 5.00 -2.91 36.18
N HIS A 267 4.27 -1.80 36.29
CA HIS A 267 2.82 -1.76 36.18
C HIS A 267 2.31 -0.96 34.96
N HIS A 268 3.16 -0.68 33.98
CA HIS A 268 2.73 0.02 32.77
C HIS A 268 1.71 -0.83 32.00
N PRO A 269 0.55 -0.27 31.61
CA PRO A 269 -0.51 -1.02 30.92
C PRO A 269 -0.03 -1.64 29.59
N ASP A 270 0.92 -0.97 28.92
CA ASP A 270 1.50 -1.40 27.64
C ASP A 270 2.32 -2.70 27.75
N ARG A 271 2.79 -3.05 28.96
CA ARG A 271 3.51 -4.31 29.20
C ARG A 271 2.58 -5.52 29.29
N PHE A 272 1.29 -5.30 29.55
CA PHE A 272 0.27 -6.35 29.70
C PHE A 272 -0.71 -6.37 28.52
N TYR A 273 -0.41 -5.67 27.42
CA TYR A 273 -1.27 -5.57 26.24
C TYR A 273 -1.54 -6.94 25.58
N THR A 274 -0.62 -7.89 25.71
CA THR A 274 -0.78 -9.27 25.23
C THR A 274 -1.48 -10.21 26.22
N GLU A 275 -1.85 -9.74 27.41
CA GLU A 275 -2.57 -10.52 28.43
C GLU A 275 -4.08 -10.20 28.43
N SER A 276 -4.86 -10.93 29.24
CA SER A 276 -6.33 -10.78 29.30
C SER A 276 -6.77 -9.38 29.76
N GLU A 277 -7.92 -8.93 29.25
CA GLU A 277 -8.51 -7.60 29.51
C GLU A 277 -8.62 -7.26 31.01
N HIS A 278 -8.97 -8.25 31.83
CA HIS A 278 -9.04 -8.10 33.29
C HIS A 278 -7.67 -7.75 33.92
N ARG A 279 -6.56 -8.25 33.36
CA ARG A 279 -5.21 -7.91 33.84
C ARG A 279 -4.76 -6.53 33.41
N ILE A 280 -5.15 -6.09 32.20
CA ILE A 280 -4.91 -4.72 31.72
C ILE A 280 -5.66 -3.72 32.61
N ALA A 281 -6.92 -4.00 32.96
CA ALA A 281 -7.71 -3.16 33.86
C ALA A 281 -7.10 -3.07 35.27
N LEU A 282 -6.66 -4.21 35.83
CA LEU A 282 -6.00 -4.26 37.14
C LEU A 282 -4.66 -3.49 37.14
N ALA A 283 -3.85 -3.65 36.08
CA ALA A 283 -2.60 -2.93 35.92
C ALA A 283 -2.83 -1.41 35.78
N SER A 284 -3.82 -1.00 35.00
CA SER A 284 -4.21 0.41 34.81
C SER A 284 -4.67 1.06 36.12
N ALA A 285 -5.56 0.39 36.87
CA ALA A 285 -6.01 0.87 38.19
C ALA A 285 -4.84 1.00 39.18
N ARG A 286 -3.90 0.06 39.16
CA ARG A 286 -2.70 0.10 40.01
C ARG A 286 -1.74 1.21 39.59
N PHE A 287 -1.55 1.43 38.30
CA PHE A 287 -0.71 2.51 37.75
C PHE A 287 -1.25 3.89 38.11
N GLN A 288 -2.57 4.10 38.04
CA GLN A 288 -3.22 5.34 38.45
C GLN A 288 -3.04 5.64 39.96
N ARG A 289 -3.07 4.60 40.81
CA ARG A 289 -2.78 4.74 42.25
C ARG A 289 -1.32 5.12 42.52
N ILE A 290 -0.38 4.54 41.76
CA ILE A 290 1.06 4.87 41.83
C ILE A 290 1.30 6.32 41.41
N LYS A 291 0.67 6.77 40.32
CA LYS A 291 0.77 8.14 39.82
C LYS A 291 0.20 9.16 40.79
N SER A 292 -1.01 8.94 41.31
CA SER A 292 -1.64 9.86 42.27
C SER A 292 -0.86 9.99 43.58
N ALA A 293 -0.25 8.89 44.05
CA ALA A 293 0.65 8.93 45.21
C ALA A 293 1.93 9.73 44.94
N TYR A 294 2.54 9.57 43.75
CA TYR A 294 3.71 10.35 43.34
C TYR A 294 3.41 11.85 43.21
N ASP A 295 2.31 12.20 42.55
CA ASP A 295 1.90 13.61 42.35
C ASP A 295 1.63 14.30 43.69
N TYR A 296 0.97 13.60 44.62
CA TYR A 296 0.74 14.09 45.98
C TYR A 296 2.06 14.34 46.73
N LEU A 297 2.99 13.38 46.71
CA LEU A 297 4.28 13.52 47.39
C LEU A 297 5.13 14.63 46.78
N MET A 298 5.16 14.77 45.45
CA MET A 298 5.89 15.86 44.79
C MET A 298 5.36 17.25 45.16
N HIS A 299 4.06 17.36 45.45
CA HIS A 299 3.44 18.60 45.91
C HIS A 299 3.67 18.88 47.40
N THR A 300 3.80 17.84 48.24
CA THR A 300 4.05 18.01 49.69
C THR A 300 5.53 18.21 50.04
N TYR A 301 6.46 17.68 49.24
CA TYR A 301 7.90 17.96 49.34
C TYR A 301 8.26 19.21 48.50
N GLN A 302 7.82 20.39 48.96
CA GLN A 302 8.32 21.69 48.48
C GLN A 302 9.70 21.97 49.06
#